data_AF-A0A258KWV4-F1
#
_entry.id   AF-A0A258KWV4-F1
#
_cell.length_a   1.000
_cell.length_b   1.000
_cell.length_c   1.000
_cell.angle_alpha   90.00
_cell.angle_beta   90.00
_cell.angle_gamma   90.00
#
_symmetry.space_group_name_H-M   'P 1'
#
loop_
_entity.id
_entity.type
_entity.pdbx_description
1 polymer ?
#
loop_
_entity_poly.entity_id
_entity_poly.type
_entity_poly.pdbx_seq_one_letter_code
_entity_poly.pdbx_strand_id
1 'polypeptide(L)'
;MTAELSPLRDIQFRLEYVALRLITGPFRLLPLDISAPFSAWWWRRLAPIFSPKRHQRALDNLKVAFPEKSDAERLAICLAHWENLGRVMVETIQIDKLIADPSRIAISPDHVFRRYKDKLGPAIGVSLHMGNWELAIWPFVVANANPAAVYRSVNNPYVDRYLRYLRRDLYPGGLFGRGRVEGDHGDNQKTARILNDFVRNGGRLGIVCDLWDRTGIPVPFFGRPARTQAIGAMIARRVGSRMWMSCCRRIPGQSRFVVEIKELRVPRTANTSDDIRTIVTEMQRQFEAWVRETPEQWMWSNRRWE
;
A
#
# COMPACT_ATOMS: atom_id res chain seq x y z
N MET A 1 10.20 19.48 -21.61
CA MET A 1 10.86 18.59 -22.57
C MET A 1 11.21 17.31 -21.81
N THR A 2 10.45 16.25 -22.02
CA THR A 2 10.82 14.91 -21.52
C THR A 2 12.06 14.48 -22.29
N ALA A 3 13.15 14.14 -21.60
CA ALA A 3 14.31 13.55 -22.26
C ALA A 3 13.84 12.29 -23.01
N GLU A 4 14.02 12.26 -24.33
CA GLU A 4 13.65 11.10 -25.14
C GLU A 4 14.53 9.91 -24.71
N LEU A 5 13.87 8.78 -24.41
CA LEU A 5 14.56 7.53 -24.10
C LEU A 5 15.43 7.13 -25.28
N SER A 6 16.64 6.63 -25.03
CA SER A 6 17.46 6.11 -26.12
C SER A 6 16.77 4.90 -26.77
N PRO A 7 16.94 4.67 -28.09
CA PRO A 7 16.27 3.57 -28.78
C PRO A 7 16.54 2.19 -28.15
N LEU A 8 17.78 1.94 -27.69
CA LEU A 8 18.14 0.70 -27.00
C LEU A 8 17.40 0.54 -25.67
N ARG A 9 17.26 1.64 -24.91
CA ARG A 9 16.55 1.64 -23.64
C ARG A 9 15.06 1.40 -23.83
N ASP A 10 14.47 1.98 -24.88
CA ASP A 10 13.07 1.73 -25.23
C ASP A 10 12.84 0.27 -25.61
N ILE A 11 13.70 -0.32 -26.45
CA ILE A 11 13.63 -1.75 -26.81
C ILE A 11 13.76 -2.62 -25.56
N GLN A 12 14.72 -2.35 -24.68
CA GLN A 12 14.85 -3.06 -23.41
C GLN A 12 13.55 -3.00 -22.61
N PHE A 13 12.96 -1.81 -22.44
CA PHE A 13 11.73 -1.65 -21.68
C PHE A 13 10.54 -2.37 -22.32
N ARG A 14 10.46 -2.43 -23.65
CA ARG A 14 9.44 -3.24 -24.35
C ARG A 14 9.64 -4.73 -24.11
N LEU A 15 10.87 -5.23 -24.19
CA LEU A 15 11.18 -6.65 -23.93
C LEU A 15 10.85 -7.04 -22.49
N GLU A 16 11.24 -6.21 -21.51
CA GLU A 16 10.86 -6.39 -20.11
C GLU A 16 9.35 -6.42 -19.92
N TYR A 17 8.62 -5.54 -20.62
CA TYR A 17 7.15 -5.53 -20.58
C TYR A 17 6.54 -6.79 -21.19
N VAL A 18 7.03 -7.25 -22.35
CA VAL A 18 6.59 -8.50 -22.97
C VAL A 18 6.86 -9.68 -22.04
N ALA A 19 8.05 -9.77 -21.44
CA ALA A 19 8.39 -10.79 -20.46
C ALA A 19 7.43 -10.77 -19.25
N LEU A 20 7.14 -9.58 -18.70
CA LEU A 20 6.13 -9.43 -17.65
C LEU A 20 4.77 -9.97 -18.11
N ARG A 21 4.32 -9.64 -19.32
CA ARG A 21 3.02 -10.09 -19.85
C ARG A 21 2.97 -11.60 -20.09
N LEU A 22 4.06 -12.21 -20.53
CA LEU A 22 4.17 -13.65 -20.70
C LEU A 22 4.16 -14.40 -19.35
N ILE A 23 4.79 -13.84 -18.32
CA ILE A 23 4.76 -14.41 -16.96
C ILE A 23 3.38 -14.22 -16.30
N THR A 24 2.77 -13.05 -16.47
CA THR A 24 1.54 -12.68 -15.75
C THR A 24 0.26 -13.09 -16.48
N GLY A 25 0.30 -13.23 -17.81
CA GLY A 25 -0.83 -13.60 -18.65
C GLY A 25 -1.47 -14.95 -18.27
N PRO A 26 -0.70 -16.04 -18.11
CA PRO A 26 -1.24 -17.34 -17.73
C PRO A 26 -2.04 -17.31 -16.41
N PHE A 27 -1.60 -16.52 -15.43
CA PHE A 27 -2.32 -16.36 -14.18
C PHE A 27 -3.72 -15.76 -14.38
N ARG A 28 -3.92 -14.89 -15.38
CA ARG A 28 -5.25 -14.33 -15.70
C ARG A 28 -6.19 -15.35 -16.33
N LEU A 29 -5.70 -16.48 -16.84
CA LEU A 29 -6.55 -17.54 -17.40
C LEU A 29 -7.07 -18.49 -16.33
N LEU A 30 -6.36 -18.59 -15.20
CA LEU A 30 -6.73 -19.46 -14.09
C LEU A 30 -7.66 -18.75 -13.09
N PRO A 31 -8.52 -19.49 -12.37
CA PRO A 31 -9.24 -18.96 -11.22
C PRO A 31 -8.28 -18.39 -10.16
N LEU A 32 -8.69 -17.32 -9.48
CA LEU A 32 -7.94 -16.69 -8.39
C LEU A 32 -7.56 -17.71 -7.30
N ASP A 33 -8.53 -18.53 -6.91
CA ASP A 33 -8.38 -19.50 -5.82
C ASP A 33 -7.44 -20.67 -6.17
N ILE A 34 -6.99 -20.77 -7.44
CA ILE A 34 -5.97 -21.73 -7.90
C ILE A 34 -4.62 -21.01 -8.13
N SER A 35 -4.65 -19.89 -8.84
CA SER A 35 -3.45 -19.15 -9.23
C SER A 35 -2.72 -18.50 -8.05
N ALA A 36 -3.45 -17.97 -7.07
CA ALA A 36 -2.83 -17.30 -5.92
C ALA A 36 -2.06 -18.29 -5.01
N PRO A 37 -2.62 -19.46 -4.59
CA PRO A 37 -1.85 -20.47 -3.85
C PRO A 37 -0.64 -21.01 -4.62
N PHE A 38 -0.75 -21.21 -5.94
CA PHE A 38 0.38 -21.65 -6.76
C PHE A 38 1.53 -20.64 -6.75
N SER A 39 1.22 -19.35 -6.95
CA SER A 39 2.22 -18.28 -6.83
C SER A 39 2.83 -18.21 -5.43
N ALA A 40 2.00 -18.34 -4.39
CA ALA A 40 2.45 -18.36 -3.00
C ALA A 40 3.50 -19.45 -2.75
N TRP A 41 3.23 -20.67 -3.24
CA TRP A 41 4.11 -21.83 -3.07
C TRP A 41 5.51 -21.60 -3.66
N TRP A 42 5.58 -21.00 -4.86
CA TRP A 42 6.84 -20.66 -5.51
C TRP A 42 7.56 -19.53 -4.80
N TRP A 43 6.84 -18.47 -4.41
CA TRP A 43 7.44 -17.34 -3.70
C TRP A 43 8.04 -17.75 -2.35
N ARG A 44 7.40 -18.64 -1.60
CA ARG A 44 7.94 -19.18 -0.35
C ARG A 44 9.35 -19.77 -0.53
N ARG A 45 9.58 -20.45 -1.65
CA ARG A 45 10.81 -21.22 -1.92
C ARG A 45 11.87 -20.40 -2.63
N LEU A 46 11.47 -19.62 -3.61
CA LEU A 46 12.38 -18.95 -4.53
C LEU A 46 12.74 -17.53 -4.09
N ALA A 47 11.82 -16.79 -3.46
CA ALA A 47 12.09 -15.41 -3.06
C ALA A 47 13.25 -15.27 -2.05
N PRO A 48 13.41 -16.17 -1.05
CA PRO A 48 14.59 -16.16 -0.18
C PRO A 48 15.93 -16.30 -0.94
N ILE A 49 15.94 -17.14 -1.99
CA ILE A 49 17.14 -17.47 -2.78
C ILE A 49 17.50 -16.33 -3.73
N PHE A 50 16.52 -15.80 -4.46
CA PHE A 50 16.75 -14.72 -5.43
C PHE A 50 16.83 -13.33 -4.81
N SER A 51 16.37 -13.15 -3.56
CA SER A 51 16.40 -11.88 -2.86
C SER A 51 16.97 -11.98 -1.44
N PRO A 52 18.20 -12.49 -1.26
CA PRO A 52 18.78 -12.79 0.05
C PRO A 52 18.87 -11.54 0.94
N LYS A 53 19.19 -10.37 0.37
CA LYS A 53 19.23 -9.10 1.10
C LYS A 53 17.86 -8.68 1.66
N ARG A 54 16.78 -8.92 0.91
CA ARG A 54 15.42 -8.60 1.37
C ARG A 54 14.91 -9.63 2.37
N HIS A 55 15.31 -10.89 2.19
CA HIS A 55 15.01 -11.97 3.13
C HIS A 55 15.66 -11.71 4.49
N GLN A 56 16.96 -11.38 4.51
CA GLN A 56 17.65 -11.03 5.75
C GLN A 56 17.00 -9.83 6.44
N ARG A 57 16.67 -8.77 5.68
CA ARG A 57 15.97 -7.61 6.22
C ARG A 57 14.63 -7.97 6.87
N ALA A 58 13.87 -8.88 6.26
CA ALA A 58 12.62 -9.35 6.85
C ALA A 58 12.85 -10.03 8.20
N LEU A 59 13.89 -10.86 8.32
CA LEU A 59 14.28 -11.47 9.61
C LEU A 59 14.74 -10.43 10.64
N ASP A 60 15.52 -9.44 10.24
CA ASP A 60 16.00 -8.38 11.13
C ASP A 60 14.83 -7.52 11.66
N ASN A 61 13.91 -7.16 10.77
CA ASN A 61 12.68 -6.47 11.14
C ASN A 61 11.83 -7.31 12.11
N LEU A 62 11.72 -8.62 11.89
CA LEU A 62 11.00 -9.54 12.78
C LEU A 62 11.67 -9.69 14.15
N LYS A 63 13.00 -9.63 14.24
CA LYS A 63 13.73 -9.62 15.51
C LYS A 63 13.42 -8.36 16.33
N VAL A 64 13.26 -7.21 15.66
CA VAL A 64 12.83 -5.96 16.31
C VAL A 64 11.38 -6.03 16.78
N ALA A 65 10.48 -6.52 15.91
CA ALA A 65 9.05 -6.53 16.18
C ALA A 65 8.61 -7.59 17.20
N PHE A 66 9.27 -8.75 17.17
CA PHE A 66 8.94 -9.91 17.99
C PHE A 66 10.20 -10.45 18.71
N PRO A 67 10.82 -9.67 19.62
CA PRO A 67 11.99 -10.11 20.39
C PRO A 67 11.69 -11.35 21.25
N GLU A 68 10.44 -11.58 21.61
CA GLU A 68 9.97 -12.72 22.40
C GLU A 68 9.88 -14.04 21.61
N LYS A 69 9.82 -13.99 20.28
CA LYS A 69 9.73 -15.19 19.42
C LYS A 69 11.09 -15.84 19.22
N SER A 70 11.13 -17.16 19.10
CA SER A 70 12.32 -17.89 18.67
C SER A 70 12.69 -17.58 17.22
N ASP A 71 13.93 -17.88 16.83
CA ASP A 71 14.36 -17.71 15.44
C ASP A 71 13.59 -18.60 14.45
N ALA A 72 13.14 -19.79 14.90
CA ALA A 72 12.29 -20.68 14.11
C ALA A 72 10.90 -20.06 13.86
N GLU A 73 10.28 -19.46 14.88
CA GLU A 73 8.98 -18.77 14.72
C GLU A 73 9.11 -17.54 13.81
N ARG A 74 10.16 -16.75 13.96
CA ARG A 74 10.43 -15.60 13.06
C ARG A 74 10.65 -16.07 11.63
N LEU A 75 11.39 -17.15 11.42
CA LEU A 75 11.58 -17.72 10.09
C LEU A 75 10.25 -18.19 9.49
N ALA A 76 9.38 -18.83 10.28
CA ALA A 76 8.06 -19.25 9.83
C ALA A 76 7.21 -18.06 9.36
N ILE A 77 7.17 -16.96 10.12
CA ILE A 77 6.50 -15.71 9.73
C ILE A 77 7.13 -15.13 8.47
N CYS A 78 8.47 -15.09 8.39
CA CYS A 78 9.19 -14.58 7.23
C CYS A 78 8.84 -15.37 5.95
N LEU A 79 8.78 -16.69 6.01
CA LEU A 79 8.42 -17.50 4.84
C LEU A 79 6.94 -17.31 4.46
N ALA A 80 6.05 -17.20 5.44
CA ALA A 80 4.63 -16.91 5.20
C ALA A 80 4.41 -15.51 4.62
N HIS A 81 5.25 -14.52 4.93
CA HIS A 81 5.22 -13.21 4.26
C HIS A 81 5.58 -13.30 2.78
N TRP A 82 6.52 -14.16 2.41
CA TRP A 82 6.85 -14.39 1.00
C TRP A 82 5.68 -15.04 0.27
N GLU A 83 4.99 -16.00 0.89
CA GLU A 83 3.74 -16.54 0.37
C GLU A 83 2.70 -15.45 0.14
N ASN A 84 2.49 -14.56 1.13
CA ASN A 84 1.57 -13.44 1.01
C ASN A 84 1.92 -12.56 -0.20
N LEU A 85 3.19 -12.18 -0.37
CA LEU A 85 3.62 -11.38 -1.52
C LEU A 85 3.38 -12.09 -2.86
N GLY A 86 3.57 -13.41 -2.92
CA GLY A 86 3.23 -14.21 -4.09
C GLY A 86 1.74 -14.16 -4.41
N ARG A 87 0.87 -14.19 -3.39
CA ARG A 87 -0.59 -14.02 -3.57
C ARG A 87 -0.91 -12.62 -4.07
N VAL A 88 -0.38 -11.57 -3.43
CA VAL A 88 -0.65 -10.17 -3.81
C VAL A 88 -0.29 -9.91 -5.27
N MET A 89 0.80 -10.48 -5.76
CA MET A 89 1.19 -10.34 -7.17
C MET A 89 0.07 -10.81 -8.11
N VAL A 90 -0.43 -12.04 -7.92
CA VAL A 90 -1.51 -12.61 -8.75
C VAL A 90 -2.82 -11.87 -8.53
N GLU A 91 -3.14 -11.55 -7.29
CA GLU A 91 -4.37 -10.84 -6.90
C GLU A 91 -4.42 -9.43 -7.51
N THR A 92 -3.28 -8.74 -7.58
CA THR A 92 -3.18 -7.42 -8.23
C THR A 92 -3.34 -7.51 -9.75
N ILE A 93 -2.74 -8.54 -10.37
CA ILE A 93 -2.90 -8.77 -11.81
C ILE A 93 -4.35 -9.10 -12.17
N GLN A 94 -5.11 -9.70 -11.26
CA GLN A 94 -6.51 -10.07 -11.42
C GLN A 94 -7.45 -9.20 -10.59
N ILE A 95 -7.03 -7.97 -10.28
CA ILE A 95 -7.79 -7.07 -9.39
C ILE A 95 -9.17 -6.76 -9.95
N ASP A 96 -9.31 -6.70 -11.28
CA ASP A 96 -10.57 -6.55 -12.01
C ASP A 96 -11.56 -7.68 -11.68
N LYS A 97 -11.08 -8.93 -11.58
CA LYS A 97 -11.93 -10.06 -11.17
C LYS A 97 -12.28 -10.00 -9.68
N LEU A 98 -11.36 -9.55 -8.83
CA LEU A 98 -11.60 -9.41 -7.40
C LEU A 98 -12.70 -8.38 -7.11
N ILE A 99 -12.64 -7.22 -7.76
CA ILE A 99 -13.63 -6.15 -7.52
C ILE A 99 -14.96 -6.41 -8.22
N ALA A 100 -14.99 -7.23 -9.28
CA ALA A 100 -16.21 -7.66 -9.95
C ALA A 100 -17.07 -8.60 -9.08
N ASP A 101 -16.47 -9.28 -8.10
CA ASP A 101 -17.14 -10.10 -7.10
C ASP A 101 -17.02 -9.45 -5.71
N PRO A 102 -17.89 -8.48 -5.37
CA PRO A 102 -17.81 -7.75 -4.10
C PRO A 102 -18.03 -8.65 -2.88
N SER A 103 -18.56 -9.86 -3.04
CA SER A 103 -18.68 -10.84 -1.93
C SER A 103 -17.32 -11.30 -1.38
N ARG A 104 -16.24 -11.03 -2.13
CA ARG A 104 -14.86 -11.29 -1.71
C ARG A 104 -14.29 -10.21 -0.82
N ILE A 105 -14.94 -9.06 -0.66
CA ILE A 105 -14.36 -7.92 0.06
C ILE A 105 -15.38 -7.35 1.05
N ALA A 106 -15.23 -7.72 2.32
CA ALA A 106 -16.03 -7.16 3.41
C ALA A 106 -15.37 -5.90 4.00
N ILE A 107 -16.16 -4.98 4.53
CA ILE A 107 -15.68 -3.81 5.28
C ILE A 107 -16.03 -4.00 6.76
N SER A 108 -15.08 -3.74 7.65
CA SER A 108 -15.26 -3.88 9.10
C SER A 108 -14.78 -2.63 9.85
N PRO A 109 -15.52 -2.13 10.88
CA PRO A 109 -16.88 -2.50 11.22
C PRO A 109 -17.88 -1.92 10.20
N ASP A 110 -18.75 -2.76 9.64
CA ASP A 110 -19.71 -2.36 8.61
C ASP A 110 -20.67 -1.24 9.07
N HIS A 111 -21.09 -1.24 10.34
CA HIS A 111 -21.96 -0.19 10.89
C HIS A 111 -21.30 1.20 10.86
N VAL A 112 -19.98 1.28 11.09
CA VAL A 112 -19.23 2.55 10.98
C VAL A 112 -19.19 2.99 9.52
N PHE A 113 -18.89 2.07 8.61
CA PHE A 113 -18.87 2.37 7.17
C PHE A 113 -20.22 2.90 6.69
N ARG A 114 -21.33 2.19 6.97
CA ARG A 114 -22.68 2.61 6.57
C ARG A 114 -23.07 3.98 7.13
N ARG A 115 -22.65 4.30 8.36
CA ARG A 115 -22.91 5.60 8.99
C ARG A 115 -22.22 6.77 8.27
N TYR A 116 -21.04 6.54 7.69
CA TYR A 116 -20.18 7.60 7.17
C TYR A 116 -19.99 7.62 5.65
N LYS A 117 -20.35 6.55 4.92
CA LYS A 117 -20.10 6.45 3.47
C LYS A 117 -20.64 7.63 2.66
N ASP A 118 -21.80 8.18 3.02
CA ASP A 118 -22.43 9.31 2.34
C ASP A 118 -22.05 10.68 2.96
N LYS A 119 -21.20 10.67 4.00
CA LYS A 119 -20.82 11.84 4.82
C LYS A 119 -19.30 12.00 4.94
N LEU A 120 -18.54 11.40 4.02
CA LEU A 120 -17.08 11.38 4.08
C LEU A 120 -16.47 12.79 4.00
N GLY A 121 -17.07 13.69 3.21
CA GLY A 121 -16.44 14.97 2.85
C GLY A 121 -15.06 14.76 2.22
N PRO A 122 -14.19 15.79 2.19
CA PRO A 122 -12.77 15.60 1.97
C PRO A 122 -12.18 14.56 2.95
N ALA A 123 -11.41 13.59 2.46
CA ALA A 123 -10.79 12.61 3.33
C ALA A 123 -9.40 12.17 2.87
N ILE A 124 -8.55 11.89 3.85
CA ILE A 124 -7.30 11.15 3.66
C ILE A 124 -7.53 9.72 4.15
N GLY A 125 -7.23 8.73 3.31
CA GLY A 125 -7.14 7.33 3.68
C GLY A 125 -5.67 6.94 3.85
N VAL A 126 -5.28 6.43 5.02
CA VAL A 126 -3.95 5.88 5.25
C VAL A 126 -4.01 4.37 5.44
N SER A 127 -3.02 3.67 4.91
CA SER A 127 -2.89 2.21 5.05
C SER A 127 -1.43 1.80 5.18
N LEU A 128 -1.19 0.49 5.21
CA LEU A 128 0.09 -0.18 5.32
C LEU A 128 0.14 -1.35 4.32
N HIS A 129 1.32 -1.88 4.00
CA HIS A 129 1.50 -3.01 3.08
C HIS A 129 1.08 -4.34 3.74
N MET A 130 -0.21 -4.46 4.07
CA MET A 130 -0.84 -5.62 4.71
C MET A 130 -1.78 -6.33 3.74
N GLY A 131 -1.83 -7.66 3.82
CA GLY A 131 -2.71 -8.49 3.00
C GLY A 131 -2.55 -8.14 1.52
N ASN A 132 -3.66 -7.84 0.84
CA ASN A 132 -3.63 -7.15 -0.46
C ASN A 132 -3.98 -5.67 -0.28
N TRP A 133 -2.96 -4.84 -0.05
CA TRP A 133 -3.12 -3.42 0.25
C TRP A 133 -3.76 -2.61 -0.89
N GLU A 134 -3.77 -3.12 -2.13
CA GLU A 134 -4.48 -2.47 -3.26
C GLU A 134 -5.97 -2.30 -2.94
N LEU A 135 -6.55 -3.24 -2.18
CA LEU A 135 -7.95 -3.21 -1.76
C LEU A 135 -8.19 -2.33 -0.52
N ALA A 136 -7.16 -1.76 0.12
CA ALA A 136 -7.37 -0.89 1.28
C ALA A 136 -8.19 0.36 0.94
N ILE A 137 -8.19 0.80 -0.32
CA ILE A 137 -9.00 1.92 -0.81
C ILE A 137 -10.49 1.57 -1.00
N TRP A 138 -10.84 0.29 -0.94
CA TRP A 138 -12.17 -0.23 -1.27
C TRP A 138 -13.34 0.52 -0.59
N PRO A 139 -13.26 0.94 0.69
CA PRO A 139 -14.33 1.72 1.30
C PRO A 139 -14.67 3.02 0.54
N PHE A 140 -13.68 3.71 -0.02
CA PHE A 140 -13.93 4.89 -0.84
C PHE A 140 -14.48 4.55 -2.22
N VAL A 141 -14.13 3.39 -2.78
CA VAL A 141 -14.67 2.89 -4.04
C VAL A 141 -16.16 2.58 -3.89
N VAL A 142 -16.53 1.79 -2.88
CA VAL A 142 -17.93 1.41 -2.60
C VAL A 142 -18.79 2.61 -2.17
N ALA A 143 -18.18 3.62 -1.54
CA ALA A 143 -18.84 4.90 -1.23
C ALA A 143 -19.02 5.81 -2.46
N ASN A 144 -18.63 5.36 -3.66
CA ASN A 144 -18.65 6.15 -4.90
C ASN A 144 -17.95 7.53 -4.73
N ALA A 145 -16.85 7.55 -3.98
CA ALA A 145 -16.24 8.78 -3.49
C ALA A 145 -15.15 9.33 -4.43
N ASN A 146 -15.02 8.76 -5.64
CA ASN A 146 -13.99 9.08 -6.64
C ASN A 146 -12.55 9.12 -6.06
N PRO A 147 -12.07 8.02 -5.44
CA PRO A 147 -10.77 8.03 -4.78
C PRO A 147 -9.60 8.20 -5.75
N ALA A 148 -8.54 8.81 -5.25
CA ALA A 148 -7.22 8.86 -5.87
C ALA A 148 -6.17 8.30 -4.89
N ALA A 149 -4.95 8.03 -5.35
CA ALA A 149 -3.86 7.63 -4.47
C ALA A 149 -2.52 8.27 -4.80
N VAL A 150 -1.67 8.35 -3.77
CA VAL A 150 -0.25 8.68 -3.96
C VAL A 150 0.47 7.46 -4.52
N TYR A 151 1.07 7.60 -5.70
CA TYR A 151 1.69 6.50 -6.43
C TYR A 151 3.13 6.83 -6.85
N ARG A 152 4.06 5.91 -6.59
CA ARG A 152 5.42 6.01 -7.10
C ARG A 152 5.53 5.25 -8.42
N SER A 153 5.79 5.97 -9.50
CA SER A 153 5.92 5.36 -10.83
C SER A 153 7.08 4.37 -10.90
N VAL A 154 6.87 3.31 -11.66
CA VAL A 154 7.92 2.34 -12.01
C VAL A 154 8.75 2.91 -13.15
N ASN A 155 10.06 2.64 -13.15
CA ASN A 155 10.99 3.22 -14.13
C ASN A 155 10.64 2.84 -15.58
N ASN A 156 10.14 1.63 -15.82
CA ASN A 156 9.71 1.17 -17.13
C ASN A 156 8.30 1.72 -17.46
N PRO A 157 8.14 2.60 -18.45
CA PRO A 157 6.89 3.30 -18.74
C PRO A 157 5.76 2.39 -19.25
N TYR A 158 6.09 1.27 -19.92
CA TYR A 158 5.09 0.29 -20.37
C TYR A 158 4.51 -0.48 -19.20
N VAL A 159 5.36 -0.87 -18.24
CA VAL A 159 4.95 -1.50 -16.99
C VAL A 159 4.14 -0.52 -16.14
N ASP A 160 4.60 0.74 -16.02
CA ASP A 160 3.88 1.80 -15.28
C ASP A 160 2.46 2.02 -15.85
N ARG A 161 2.33 2.15 -17.17
CA ARG A 161 1.04 2.30 -17.85
C ARG A 161 0.11 1.11 -17.58
N TYR A 162 0.65 -0.11 -17.63
CA TYR A 162 -0.14 -1.32 -17.34
C TYR A 162 -0.59 -1.37 -15.87
N LEU A 163 0.29 -1.02 -14.94
CA LEU A 163 -0.03 -0.94 -13.52
C LEU A 163 -1.08 0.13 -13.20
N ARG A 164 -1.05 1.28 -13.90
CA ARG A 164 -2.10 2.30 -13.82
C ARG A 164 -3.42 1.79 -14.39
N TYR A 165 -3.38 1.07 -15.52
CA TYR A 165 -4.56 0.45 -16.13
C TYR A 165 -5.24 -0.53 -15.18
N LEU A 166 -4.49 -1.43 -14.53
CA LEU A 166 -5.04 -2.39 -13.57
C LEU A 166 -5.75 -1.70 -12.40
N ARG A 167 -5.24 -0.55 -11.98
CA ARG A 167 -5.72 0.21 -10.82
C ARG A 167 -6.84 1.21 -11.13
N ARG A 168 -7.21 1.40 -12.40
CA ARG A 168 -8.10 2.49 -12.82
C ARG A 168 -9.47 2.47 -12.13
N ASP A 169 -10.01 1.28 -11.88
CA ASP A 169 -11.34 1.10 -11.28
C ASP A 169 -11.31 1.30 -9.76
N LEU A 170 -10.14 1.11 -9.13
CA LEU A 170 -9.91 1.41 -7.71
C LEU A 170 -9.60 2.90 -7.46
N TYR A 171 -9.08 3.61 -8.47
CA TYR A 171 -8.65 5.00 -8.35
C TYR A 171 -9.11 5.87 -9.52
N PRO A 172 -10.44 6.02 -9.73
CA PRO A 172 -10.98 6.85 -10.80
C PRO A 172 -10.60 8.34 -10.67
N GLY A 173 -10.26 8.80 -9.46
CA GLY A 173 -9.74 10.14 -9.20
C GLY A 173 -8.27 10.33 -9.59
N GLY A 174 -7.59 9.24 -9.94
CA GLY A 174 -6.23 9.24 -10.49
C GLY A 174 -5.16 8.70 -9.54
N LEU A 175 -3.98 8.46 -10.12
CA LEU A 175 -2.78 8.06 -9.38
C LEU A 175 -1.77 9.21 -9.44
N PHE A 176 -1.71 9.95 -8.33
CA PHE A 176 -0.89 11.14 -8.16
C PHE A 176 0.50 10.77 -7.66
N GLY A 177 1.51 11.09 -8.45
CA GLY A 177 2.89 10.98 -8.02
C GLY A 177 3.80 10.70 -9.21
N ARG A 178 5.08 10.96 -8.98
CA ARG A 178 6.14 10.86 -9.98
C ARG A 178 7.17 9.87 -9.48
N GLY A 179 7.52 8.90 -10.30
CA GLY A 179 8.71 8.08 -10.11
C GLY A 179 9.92 8.72 -10.81
N ARG A 180 11.06 8.02 -10.77
CA ARG A 180 12.21 8.32 -11.62
C ARG A 180 11.95 7.78 -13.03
N VAL A 181 10.87 8.21 -13.67
CA VAL A 181 10.75 8.02 -15.11
C VAL A 181 11.83 8.92 -15.71
N GLU A 182 12.81 8.33 -16.39
CA GLU A 182 13.87 9.09 -17.06
C GLU A 182 13.22 10.18 -17.93
N GLY A 183 13.58 11.44 -17.68
CA GLY A 183 13.05 12.61 -18.39
C GLY A 183 11.97 13.43 -17.67
N ASP A 184 11.43 13.00 -16.52
CA ASP A 184 10.47 13.80 -15.74
C ASP A 184 11.09 14.37 -14.46
N HIS A 185 11.86 15.46 -14.59
CA HIS A 185 12.39 16.22 -13.46
C HIS A 185 11.38 17.26 -12.96
N GLY A 186 10.36 16.78 -12.23
CA GLY A 186 9.35 17.62 -11.61
C GLY A 186 9.69 18.08 -10.19
N ASP A 187 9.58 19.39 -9.95
CA ASP A 187 9.64 20.05 -8.65
C ASP A 187 8.67 19.44 -7.61
N ASN A 188 9.20 18.95 -6.49
CA ASN A 188 8.46 18.33 -5.37
C ASN A 188 7.32 19.24 -4.84
N GLN A 189 7.45 20.57 -4.98
CA GLN A 189 6.44 21.52 -4.53
C GLN A 189 5.14 21.41 -5.35
N LYS A 190 5.21 21.09 -6.65
CA LYS A 190 4.04 20.95 -7.52
C LYS A 190 3.16 19.77 -7.10
N THR A 191 3.77 18.63 -6.74
CA THR A 191 3.03 17.44 -6.27
C THR A 191 2.31 17.72 -4.96
N ALA A 192 2.98 18.35 -3.99
CA ALA A 192 2.35 18.70 -2.72
C ALA A 192 1.15 19.66 -2.90
N ARG A 193 1.25 20.62 -3.83
CA ARG A 193 0.13 21.51 -4.17
C ARG A 193 -1.06 20.76 -4.78
N ILE A 194 -0.80 19.90 -5.77
CA ILE A 194 -1.84 19.09 -6.43
C ILE A 194 -2.60 18.23 -5.42
N LEU A 195 -1.90 17.58 -4.49
CA LEU A 195 -2.54 16.75 -3.47
C LEU A 195 -3.41 17.57 -2.52
N ASN A 196 -2.93 18.75 -2.08
CA ASN A 196 -3.72 19.65 -1.24
C ASN A 196 -4.98 20.15 -1.96
N ASP A 197 -4.84 20.57 -3.22
CA ASP A 197 -5.96 21.10 -4.01
C ASP A 197 -6.99 19.99 -4.31
N PHE A 198 -6.54 18.78 -4.64
CA PHE A 198 -7.44 17.63 -4.84
C PHE A 198 -8.31 17.37 -3.60
N VAL A 199 -7.70 17.31 -2.41
CA VAL A 199 -8.43 17.05 -1.17
C VAL A 199 -9.32 18.25 -0.79
N ARG A 200 -8.81 19.49 -0.94
CA ARG A 200 -9.60 20.71 -0.67
C ARG A 200 -10.86 20.78 -1.52
N ASN A 201 -10.81 20.28 -2.74
CA ASN A 201 -11.95 20.22 -3.67
C ASN A 201 -12.85 18.99 -3.46
N GLY A 202 -12.80 18.34 -2.29
CA GLY A 202 -13.67 17.20 -1.96
C GLY A 202 -13.10 15.83 -2.30
N GLY A 203 -11.87 15.75 -2.81
CA GLY A 203 -11.22 14.49 -3.17
C GLY A 203 -10.89 13.60 -1.97
N ARG A 204 -10.78 12.29 -2.23
CA ARG A 204 -10.40 11.28 -1.23
C ARG A 204 -9.08 10.64 -1.64
N LEU A 205 -8.05 10.86 -0.84
CA LEU A 205 -6.68 10.49 -1.20
C LEU A 205 -6.18 9.33 -0.35
N GLY A 206 -5.87 8.20 -0.99
CA GLY A 206 -5.23 7.02 -0.39
C GLY A 206 -3.72 7.12 -0.36
N ILE A 207 -3.10 6.73 0.77
CA ILE A 207 -1.65 6.74 0.96
C ILE A 207 -1.22 5.53 1.80
N VAL A 208 -0.20 4.80 1.36
CA VAL A 208 0.41 3.72 2.15
C VAL A 208 1.60 4.29 2.95
N CYS A 209 1.59 4.14 4.28
CA CYS A 209 2.35 4.97 5.23
C CYS A 209 3.27 4.21 6.21
N ASP A 210 3.63 2.97 5.91
CA ASP A 210 4.44 2.09 6.76
C ASP A 210 5.91 1.96 6.33
N LEU A 211 6.32 2.64 5.27
CA LEU A 211 7.72 2.63 4.81
C LEU A 211 8.61 3.57 5.63
N TRP A 212 9.90 3.23 5.71
CA TRP A 212 10.91 4.17 6.16
C TRP A 212 11.01 5.37 5.21
N ASP A 213 10.96 6.57 5.78
CA ASP A 213 11.15 7.83 5.04
C ASP A 213 12.28 8.65 5.66
N ARG A 214 13.26 9.03 4.84
CA ARG A 214 14.39 9.89 5.23
C ARG A 214 13.92 11.27 5.72
N THR A 215 12.81 11.77 5.21
CA THR A 215 12.19 13.03 5.67
C THR A 215 11.06 12.82 6.67
N GLY A 216 10.82 11.56 7.05
CA GLY A 216 9.78 11.18 7.99
C GLY A 216 10.08 11.61 9.41
N ILE A 217 9.02 11.71 10.21
CA ILE A 217 9.14 12.00 11.63
C ILE A 217 9.39 10.71 12.41
N PRO A 218 10.34 10.70 13.36
CA PRO A 218 10.57 9.55 14.21
C PRO A 218 9.43 9.43 15.22
N VAL A 219 8.71 8.30 15.17
CA VAL A 219 7.68 7.92 16.12
C VAL A 219 7.84 6.45 16.53
N PRO A 220 7.37 6.02 17.71
CA PRO A 220 7.46 4.63 18.12
C PRO A 220 6.72 3.67 17.17
N PHE A 221 7.35 2.56 16.83
CA PHE A 221 6.75 1.41 16.15
C PHE A 221 7.49 0.14 16.61
N PHE A 222 6.78 -0.77 17.25
CA PHE A 222 7.35 -1.92 17.97
C PHE A 222 8.44 -1.51 18.99
N GLY A 223 8.13 -0.49 19.80
CA GLY A 223 9.03 0.00 20.85
C GLY A 223 10.30 0.72 20.37
N ARG A 224 10.54 0.84 19.05
CA ARG A 224 11.67 1.58 18.49
C ARG A 224 11.23 2.77 17.65
N PRO A 225 11.99 3.88 17.62
CA PRO A 225 11.72 4.98 16.70
C PRO A 225 11.83 4.53 15.24
N ALA A 226 10.77 4.75 14.45
CA ALA A 226 10.76 4.53 13.01
C ALA A 226 10.39 5.83 12.29
N ARG A 227 11.23 6.25 11.32
CA ARG A 227 11.00 7.47 10.56
C ARG A 227 9.85 7.25 9.58
N THR A 228 8.74 7.92 9.85
CA THR A 228 7.45 7.67 9.20
C THR A 228 7.02 8.87 8.38
N GLN A 229 6.58 8.62 7.16
CA GLN A 229 6.02 9.67 6.30
C GLN A 229 4.78 10.33 6.95
N ALA A 230 4.77 11.65 6.99
CA ALA A 230 3.71 12.44 7.63
C ALA A 230 2.75 13.11 6.63
N ILE A 231 2.91 12.85 5.32
CA ILE A 231 2.22 13.61 4.26
C ILE A 231 0.69 13.60 4.40
N GLY A 232 0.09 12.44 4.75
CA GLY A 232 -1.34 12.34 4.99
C GLY A 232 -1.82 13.20 6.17
N ALA A 233 -1.08 13.16 7.28
CA ALA A 233 -1.38 13.96 8.47
C ALA A 233 -1.23 15.46 8.19
N MET A 234 -0.19 15.86 7.46
CA MET A 234 0.04 17.25 7.06
C MET A 234 -1.09 17.79 6.19
N ILE A 235 -1.52 17.05 5.17
CA ILE A 235 -2.62 17.45 4.28
C ILE A 235 -3.93 17.52 5.07
N ALA A 236 -4.25 16.48 5.86
CA ALA A 236 -5.49 16.46 6.64
C ALA A 236 -5.59 17.63 7.62
N ARG A 237 -4.48 17.95 8.29
CA ARG A 237 -4.39 19.06 9.23
C ARG A 237 -4.56 20.41 8.54
N ARG A 238 -3.91 20.61 7.38
CA ARG A 238 -3.94 21.85 6.60
C ARG A 238 -5.28 22.10 5.93
N VAL A 239 -5.86 21.08 5.31
CA VAL A 239 -7.13 21.19 4.55
C VAL A 239 -8.34 21.15 5.47
N GLY A 240 -8.21 20.58 6.66
CA GLY A 240 -9.35 20.37 7.54
C GLY A 240 -10.15 19.11 7.20
N SER A 241 -9.57 18.17 6.43
CA SER A 241 -10.25 16.94 6.03
C SER A 241 -10.36 15.93 7.17
N ARG A 242 -11.23 14.93 6.99
CA ARG A 242 -11.19 13.72 7.82
C ARG A 242 -9.97 12.87 7.49
N MET A 243 -9.58 12.01 8.42
CA MET A 243 -8.53 11.03 8.21
C MET A 243 -9.03 9.66 8.66
N TRP A 244 -8.94 8.69 7.76
CA TRP A 244 -9.35 7.31 7.97
C TRP A 244 -8.14 6.42 7.80
N MET A 245 -8.04 5.42 8.65
CA MET A 245 -7.10 4.32 8.50
C MET A 245 -7.83 3.13 7.89
N SER A 246 -7.12 2.36 7.08
CA SER A 246 -7.61 1.11 6.53
C SER A 246 -6.53 0.04 6.54
N CYS A 247 -6.93 -1.20 6.76
CA CYS A 247 -6.07 -2.37 6.70
C CYS A 247 -6.80 -3.46 5.92
N CYS A 248 -6.21 -3.95 4.83
CA CYS A 248 -6.74 -5.08 4.10
C CYS A 248 -6.11 -6.36 4.63
N ARG A 249 -6.91 -7.27 5.18
CA ARG A 249 -6.48 -8.59 5.64
C ARG A 249 -7.11 -9.65 4.76
N ARG A 250 -6.31 -10.60 4.29
CA ARG A 250 -6.81 -11.78 3.59
C ARG A 250 -7.31 -12.79 4.60
N ILE A 251 -8.47 -13.37 4.33
CA ILE A 251 -8.98 -14.52 5.05
C ILE A 251 -8.12 -15.74 4.65
N PRO A 252 -7.57 -16.51 5.61
CA PRO A 252 -6.71 -17.65 5.30
C PRO A 252 -7.32 -18.61 4.26
N GLY A 253 -6.48 -19.07 3.34
CA GLY A 253 -6.84 -20.10 2.35
C GLY A 253 -7.58 -19.60 1.09
N GLN A 254 -8.11 -18.37 1.05
CA GLN A 254 -8.90 -17.87 -0.07
C GLN A 254 -8.47 -16.47 -0.49
N SER A 255 -8.71 -16.07 -1.75
CA SER A 255 -8.62 -14.66 -2.15
C SER A 255 -9.92 -13.93 -1.79
N ARG A 256 -10.19 -13.87 -0.48
CA ARG A 256 -11.24 -13.09 0.19
C ARG A 256 -10.61 -12.21 1.26
N PHE A 257 -11.18 -11.04 1.48
CA PHE A 257 -10.57 -9.97 2.25
C PHE A 257 -11.57 -9.30 3.20
N VAL A 258 -11.04 -8.85 4.32
CA VAL A 258 -11.70 -7.91 5.22
C VAL A 258 -10.88 -6.62 5.22
N VAL A 259 -11.50 -5.52 4.81
CA VAL A 259 -10.94 -4.18 4.93
C VAL A 259 -11.42 -3.58 6.24
N GLU A 260 -10.55 -3.57 7.23
CA GLU A 260 -10.82 -2.91 8.50
C GLU A 260 -10.59 -1.42 8.37
N ILE A 261 -11.51 -0.60 8.91
CA ILE A 261 -11.44 0.86 8.90
C ILE A 261 -11.50 1.44 10.32
N LYS A 262 -10.77 2.54 10.53
CA LYS A 262 -10.79 3.31 11.78
C LYS A 262 -10.70 4.80 11.49
N GLU A 263 -11.54 5.62 12.10
CA GLU A 263 -11.37 7.08 12.01
C GLU A 263 -10.19 7.51 12.89
N LEU A 264 -9.30 8.32 12.33
CA LEU A 264 -8.17 8.89 13.03
C LEU A 264 -8.48 10.35 13.39
N ARG A 265 -8.42 10.67 14.68
CA ARG A 265 -8.65 12.04 15.14
C ARG A 265 -7.57 12.97 14.59
N VAL A 266 -8.00 14.09 14.00
CA VAL A 266 -7.12 15.17 13.53
C VAL A 266 -7.24 16.33 14.53
N PRO A 267 -6.39 16.40 15.58
CA PRO A 267 -6.40 17.51 16.52
C PRO A 267 -6.15 18.84 15.80
N ARG A 268 -6.74 19.91 16.35
CA ARG A 268 -6.62 21.26 15.79
C ARG A 268 -6.19 22.32 16.80
N THR A 269 -5.00 22.14 17.37
CA THR A 269 -4.44 23.07 18.37
C THR A 269 -3.66 24.22 17.72
N ALA A 270 -3.07 25.11 18.52
CA ALA A 270 -2.15 26.14 18.02
C ALA A 270 -0.82 25.52 17.52
N ASN A 271 -0.42 24.35 18.04
CA ASN A 271 0.82 23.69 17.66
C ASN A 271 0.58 22.63 16.56
N THR A 272 0.73 23.06 15.32
CA THR A 272 0.55 22.19 14.14
C THR A 272 1.53 21.01 14.13
N SER A 273 2.77 21.21 14.57
CA SER A 273 3.80 20.16 14.58
C SER A 273 3.47 19.05 15.57
N ASP A 274 2.98 19.40 16.75
CA ASP A 274 2.56 18.42 17.76
C ASP A 274 1.33 17.65 17.29
N ASP A 275 0.35 18.33 16.69
CA ASP A 275 -0.83 17.69 16.12
C ASP A 275 -0.46 16.63 15.07
N ILE A 276 0.47 16.96 14.16
CA ILE A 276 0.98 16.02 13.16
C ILE A 276 1.67 14.82 13.84
N ARG A 277 2.51 15.07 14.85
CA ARG A 277 3.19 14.01 15.60
C ARG A 277 2.19 13.10 16.32
N THR A 278 1.13 13.64 16.91
CA THR A 278 0.07 12.86 17.57
C THR A 278 -0.64 11.96 16.56
N ILE A 279 -1.04 12.50 15.40
CA ILE A 279 -1.71 11.73 14.34
C ILE A 279 -0.83 10.56 13.89
N VAL A 280 0.44 10.81 13.60
CA VAL A 280 1.35 9.79 13.07
C VAL A 280 1.71 8.75 14.12
N THR A 281 1.85 9.13 15.39
CA THR A 281 2.05 8.18 16.50
C THR A 281 0.85 7.26 16.66
N GLU A 282 -0.37 7.79 16.67
CA GLU A 282 -1.59 6.97 16.77
C GLU A 282 -1.77 6.06 15.55
N MET A 283 -1.44 6.56 14.35
CA MET A 283 -1.42 5.76 13.14
C MET A 283 -0.46 4.57 13.25
N GLN A 284 0.78 4.79 13.69
CA GLN A 284 1.76 3.72 13.86
C GLN A 284 1.35 2.72 14.95
N ARG A 285 0.75 3.20 16.05
CA ARG A 285 0.20 2.33 17.11
C ARG A 285 -0.87 1.39 16.56
N GLN A 286 -1.78 1.89 15.73
CA GLN A 286 -2.82 1.05 15.12
C GLN A 286 -2.23 0.09 14.07
N PHE A 287 -1.25 0.52 13.27
CA PHE A 287 -0.53 -0.38 12.37
C PHE A 287 0.17 -1.50 13.13
N GLU A 288 0.80 -1.20 14.26
CA GLU A 288 1.43 -2.21 15.11
C GLU A 288 0.42 -3.25 15.59
N ALA A 289 -0.77 -2.82 16.04
CA ALA A 289 -1.83 -3.74 16.45
C ALA A 289 -2.22 -4.70 15.31
N TRP A 290 -2.48 -4.18 14.11
CA TRP A 290 -2.83 -5.01 12.95
C TRP A 290 -1.72 -5.97 12.52
N VAL A 291 -0.46 -5.51 12.55
CA VAL A 291 0.69 -6.37 12.23
C VAL A 291 0.85 -7.48 13.27
N ARG A 292 0.60 -7.20 14.55
CA ARG A 292 0.66 -8.24 15.61
C ARG A 292 -0.43 -9.30 15.44
N GLU A 293 -1.61 -8.94 14.94
CA GLU A 293 -2.72 -9.88 14.72
C GLU A 293 -2.43 -10.91 13.62
N THR A 294 -1.82 -10.49 12.51
CA THR A 294 -1.59 -11.33 11.33
C THR A 294 -0.21 -11.04 10.70
N PRO A 295 0.88 -11.29 11.44
CA PRO A 295 2.23 -10.85 11.05
C PRO A 295 2.67 -11.40 9.71
N GLU A 296 2.22 -12.59 9.32
CA GLU A 296 2.50 -13.18 8.02
C GLU A 296 1.98 -12.37 6.83
N GLN A 297 1.06 -11.42 7.03
CA GLN A 297 0.49 -10.63 5.95
C GLN A 297 1.11 -9.26 5.78
N TRP A 298 2.07 -8.87 6.63
CA TRP A 298 2.78 -7.60 6.47
C TRP A 298 4.04 -7.76 5.62
N MET A 299 4.37 -6.75 4.80
CA MET A 299 5.53 -6.78 3.91
C MET A 299 6.86 -6.51 4.66
N TRP A 300 7.34 -7.53 5.38
CA TRP A 300 8.58 -7.47 6.17
C TRP A 300 9.86 -7.16 5.38
N SER A 301 9.87 -7.41 4.07
CA SER A 301 11.04 -7.17 3.21
C SER A 301 11.35 -5.68 2.93
N ASN A 302 10.48 -4.77 3.34
CA ASN A 302 10.72 -3.33 3.25
C ASN A 302 11.64 -2.82 4.35
N ARG A 303 12.34 -1.71 4.09
CA ARG A 303 13.07 -1.01 5.16
C ARG A 303 12.07 -0.31 6.05
N ARG A 304 12.11 -0.60 7.36
CA ARG A 304 11.25 0.04 8.37
C ARG A 304 12.07 0.86 9.37
N TRP A 305 13.15 0.28 9.88
CA TRP A 305 14.12 0.94 10.74
C TRP A 305 15.40 1.29 9.97
N GLU A 306 16.22 2.16 10.56
CA GLU A 306 17.52 2.54 9.98
C GLU A 306 18.51 1.39 9.97
#